data_AF-A0A934A3W2-F1
#
_entry.id   AF-A0A934A3W2-F1
#
_cell.length_a   1.000
_cell.length_b   1.000
_cell.length_c   1.000
_cell.angle_alpha   90.00
_cell.angle_beta   90.00
_cell.angle_gamma   90.00
#
_symmetry.space_group_name_H-M   'P 1'
#
loop_
_entity.id
_entity.type
_entity.pdbx_description
1 polymer ?
#
loop_
_entity_poly.entity_id
_entity_poly.type
_entity_poly.pdbx_seq_one_letter_code
_entity_poly.pdbx_strand_id
1 'polypeptide(L)'
;MTMWNNKAFTENEFSPFGKAVVIILLVVSTVYISIHNIIKGSVANPYAFTICLLGFLLFLISKVSQFSKRALVGFGTSHLTENTANFYSIGYWLMAVGLILTFF
;
A
#
# COMPACT_ATOMS: atom_id res chain seq x y z
N MET A 1 -9.92 31.32 17.63
CA MET A 1 -10.21 30.16 16.77
C MET A 1 -9.00 29.96 15.86
N THR A 2 -8.03 29.17 16.33
CA THR A 2 -6.73 28.99 15.66
C THR A 2 -6.92 28.19 14.38
N MET A 3 -6.74 28.83 13.22
CA MET A 3 -6.54 28.15 11.95
C MET A 3 -5.25 27.33 12.06
N TRP A 4 -5.39 26.04 12.39
CA TRP A 4 -4.35 25.06 12.17
C TRP A 4 -4.11 24.98 10.65
N ASN A 5 -3.14 25.76 10.20
CA ASN A 5 -2.60 25.71 8.86
C ASN A 5 -1.82 24.40 8.74
N ASN A 6 -2.51 23.31 8.40
CA ASN A 6 -1.94 21.97 8.16
C ASN A 6 -1.07 21.95 6.89
N LYS A 7 -0.10 22.87 6.79
CA LYS A 7 0.96 22.85 5.76
C LYS A 7 2.05 21.83 6.06
N ALA A 8 2.06 21.20 7.23
CA ALA A 8 3.06 20.20 7.60
C ALA A 8 2.96 18.88 6.80
N PHE A 9 1.87 18.67 6.06
CA PHE A 9 1.70 17.55 5.13
C PHE A 9 1.37 18.05 3.73
N THR A 10 2.07 19.08 3.23
CA THR A 10 2.06 19.36 1.79
C THR A 10 2.57 18.13 1.07
N GLU A 11 1.70 17.52 0.28
CA GLU A 11 1.96 16.35 -0.53
C GLU A 11 3.27 16.53 -1.31
N ASN A 12 4.27 15.71 -0.94
CA ASN A 12 5.41 15.35 -1.78
C ASN A 12 6.45 16.44 -2.16
N GLU A 13 7.47 16.60 -1.34
CA GLU A 13 8.73 17.28 -1.74
C GLU A 13 9.67 16.40 -2.59
N PHE A 14 9.40 15.10 -2.72
CA PHE A 14 10.25 14.23 -3.53
C PHE A 14 9.99 14.37 -5.03
N SER A 15 11.06 14.38 -5.83
CA SER A 15 10.94 14.24 -7.28
C SER A 15 10.17 12.94 -7.63
N PRO A 16 9.49 12.87 -8.79
CA PRO A 16 8.80 11.64 -9.22
C PRO A 16 9.70 10.39 -9.15
N PHE A 17 10.99 10.57 -9.47
CA PHE A 17 12.02 9.55 -9.34
C PHE A 17 12.27 9.15 -7.88
N GLY A 18 12.41 10.13 -6.97
CA GLY A 18 12.59 9.87 -5.53
C GLY A 18 11.42 9.07 -4.94
N LYS A 19 10.18 9.38 -5.32
CA LYS A 19 9.00 8.62 -4.87
C LYS A 19 9.02 7.18 -5.38
N ALA A 20 9.37 6.98 -6.65
CA ALA A 20 9.48 5.64 -7.22
C ALA A 20 10.56 4.81 -6.50
N VAL A 21 11.73 5.40 -6.22
CA VAL A 21 12.80 4.73 -5.48
C VAL A 21 12.36 4.35 -4.07
N VAL A 22 11.73 5.26 -3.33
CA VAL A 22 11.21 4.97 -1.98
C VAL A 22 10.19 3.83 -2.03
N ILE A 23 9.24 3.87 -2.97
CA ILE A 23 8.24 2.81 -3.12
C ILE A 23 8.90 1.47 -3.45
N ILE A 24 9.85 1.45 -4.40
CA ILE A 24 10.56 0.23 -4.79
C ILE A 24 11.34 -0.34 -3.61
N LEU A 25 12.12 0.49 -2.91
CA LEU A 25 12.89 0.05 -1.75
C LEU A 25 11.97 -0.51 -0.65
N LEU A 26 10.86 0.15 -0.37
CA LEU A 26 9.95 -0.28 0.68
C LEU A 26 9.22 -1.59 0.29
N VAL A 27 8.66 -1.66 -0.92
CA VAL A 27 7.95 -2.86 -1.39
C VAL A 27 8.89 -4.06 -1.54
N VAL A 28 10.02 -3.89 -2.23
CA VAL A 28 10.96 -5.00 -2.50
C VAL A 28 11.52 -5.55 -1.20
N SER A 29 11.94 -4.69 -0.26
CA SER A 29 12.47 -5.12 1.03
C SER A 29 11.44 -5.89 1.84
N THR A 30 10.20 -5.38 1.90
CA THR A 30 9.13 -6.00 2.69
C THR A 30 8.73 -7.37 2.11
N VAL A 31 8.62 -7.47 0.79
CA VAL A 31 8.33 -8.72 0.08
C VAL A 31 9.46 -9.74 0.28
N TYR A 32 10.72 -9.31 0.14
CA TYR A 32 11.89 -10.17 0.35
C TYR A 32 11.93 -10.73 1.77
N ILE A 33 11.78 -9.88 2.79
CA ILE A 33 11.79 -10.30 4.20
C ILE A 33 10.66 -11.29 4.48
N SER A 34 9.47 -11.02 3.96
CA SER A 34 8.30 -11.89 4.15
C SER A 34 8.55 -13.27 3.53
N ILE A 35 9.00 -13.33 2.28
CA ILE A 35 9.31 -14.60 1.59
C ILE A 35 10.43 -15.35 2.31
N HIS A 36 11.49 -14.66 2.73
CA HIS A 36 12.61 -15.26 3.44
C HIS A 36 12.17 -15.91 4.76
N ASN A 37 11.33 -15.22 5.55
CA ASN A 37 10.80 -15.76 6.80
C ASN A 37 9.82 -16.92 6.59
N ILE A 38 9.03 -16.88 5.50
CA ILE A 38 8.18 -18.00 5.08
C ILE A 38 9.02 -19.23 4.74
N ILE A 39 10.08 -19.06 3.94
CA ILE A 39 10.98 -20.17 3.54
C ILE A 39 11.72 -20.74 4.76
N LYS A 40 12.13 -19.89 5.70
CA LYS A 40 12.76 -20.31 6.96
C LYS A 40 11.79 -20.97 7.94
N GLY A 41 10.49 -21.02 7.66
CA GLY A 41 9.49 -21.57 8.56
C GLY A 41 9.34 -20.80 9.87
N SER A 42 9.73 -19.52 9.90
CA SER A 42 9.70 -18.67 11.10
C SER A 42 8.38 -17.91 11.28
N VAL A 43 7.36 -18.27 10.51
CA VAL A 43 6.03 -17.65 10.47
C VAL A 43 4.99 -18.60 11.03
N ALA A 44 4.05 -18.07 11.81
CA ALA A 44 2.99 -18.87 12.42
C ALA A 44 2.05 -19.47 11.37
N ASN A 45 1.61 -18.66 10.40
CA ASN A 45 0.67 -19.08 9.36
C ASN A 45 1.12 -18.59 7.97
N PRO A 46 2.02 -19.30 7.27
CA PRO A 46 2.54 -18.86 5.96
C PRO A 46 1.44 -18.69 4.91
N TYR A 47 0.36 -19.48 4.99
CA TYR A 47 -0.77 -19.39 4.07
C TYR A 47 -1.56 -18.07 4.20
N ALA A 48 -1.55 -17.44 5.38
CA ALA A 48 -2.23 -16.16 5.59
C ALA A 48 -1.61 -15.01 4.75
N PHE A 49 -0.37 -15.19 4.27
CA PHE A 49 0.27 -14.26 3.35
C PHE A 49 -0.52 -14.11 2.02
N THR A 50 -1.29 -15.11 1.63
CA THR A 50 -2.18 -15.03 0.45
C THR A 50 -3.26 -13.95 0.61
N ILE A 51 -3.73 -13.68 1.82
CA ILE A 51 -4.67 -12.58 2.12
C ILE A 51 -3.99 -11.23 1.85
N CYS A 52 -2.72 -11.11 2.21
CA CYS A 52 -1.94 -9.91 1.91
C CYS A 52 -1.78 -9.70 0.40
N LEU A 53 -1.56 -10.78 -0.37
CA LEU A 53 -1.49 -10.71 -1.83
C LEU A 53 -2.83 -10.28 -2.45
N LEU A 54 -3.95 -10.78 -1.95
CA LEU A 54 -5.28 -10.36 -2.40
C LEU A 54 -5.54 -8.87 -2.10
N GLY A 55 -5.16 -8.41 -0.91
CA GLY A 55 -5.24 -6.99 -0.55
C GLY A 55 -4.39 -6.11 -1.47
N PHE A 56 -3.17 -6.57 -1.78
CA PHE A 56 -2.28 -5.88 -2.71
C PHE A 56 -2.84 -5.81 -4.14
N LEU A 57 -3.48 -6.88 -4.62
CA LEU A 57 -4.14 -6.88 -5.93
C LEU A 57 -5.29 -5.87 -6.00
N LEU A 58 -6.13 -5.79 -4.96
CA LEU A 58 -7.20 -4.78 -4.89
C LEU A 58 -6.65 -3.36 -4.86
N PHE A 59 -5.55 -3.14 -4.13
CA PHE A 59 -4.83 -1.88 -4.14
C PHE A 59 -4.28 -1.55 -5.54
N LEU A 60 -3.70 -2.53 -6.25
CA LEU A 60 -3.20 -2.33 -7.62
C LEU A 60 -4.33 -2.00 -8.60
N ILE A 61 -5.47 -2.71 -8.55
CA ILE A 61 -6.65 -2.41 -9.37
C ILE A 61 -7.11 -0.96 -9.13
N SER A 62 -7.13 -0.56 -7.85
CA SER A 62 -7.48 0.81 -7.46
C SER A 62 -6.51 1.85 -8.02
N LYS A 63 -5.20 1.57 -7.98
CA LYS A 63 -4.15 2.45 -8.51
C LYS A 63 -4.12 2.49 -10.04
N VAL A 64 -4.34 1.37 -10.72
CA VAL A 64 -4.43 1.31 -12.19
C VAL A 64 -5.65 2.09 -12.68
N SER A 65 -6.75 2.11 -11.92
CA SER A 65 -7.88 3.00 -12.21
C SER A 65 -7.50 4.50 -12.19
N GLN A 66 -6.39 4.90 -11.57
CA GLN A 66 -5.89 6.27 -11.62
C GLN A 66 -4.92 6.56 -12.78
N PHE A 67 -4.42 5.53 -13.47
CA PHE A 67 -3.52 5.71 -14.63
C PHE A 67 -4.18 6.54 -15.74
N SER A 68 -5.48 6.35 -15.95
CA SER A 68 -6.26 7.12 -16.93
C SER A 68 -6.36 8.62 -16.60
N LYS A 69 -6.11 9.02 -15.35
CA LYS A 69 -6.23 10.41 -14.86
C LYS A 69 -4.87 11.09 -14.58
N ARG A 70 -3.74 10.48 -14.97
CA ARG A 70 -2.35 11.00 -14.75
C ARG A 70 -1.97 11.26 -13.29
N ALA A 71 -2.75 10.81 -12.30
CA ALA A 71 -2.48 10.99 -10.87
C ALA A 71 -1.63 9.84 -10.29
N LEU A 72 -0.57 9.44 -10.99
CA LEU A 72 0.20 8.22 -10.71
C LEU A 72 0.85 8.15 -9.33
N VAL A 73 1.04 9.30 -8.69
CA VAL A 73 1.85 9.42 -7.47
C VAL A 73 1.12 10.11 -6.31
N GLY A 74 -0.19 10.29 -6.44
CA GLY A 74 -1.05 10.75 -5.34
C GLY A 74 -1.41 9.59 -4.43
N PHE A 75 -1.23 9.75 -3.11
CA PHE A 75 -1.71 8.80 -2.11
C PHE A 75 -3.07 9.27 -1.59
N GLY A 76 -3.98 8.34 -1.30
CA GLY A 76 -5.33 8.65 -0.82
C GLY A 76 -6.43 8.49 -1.87
N THR A 77 -7.66 8.81 -1.46
CA THR A 77 -8.90 8.52 -2.19
C THR A 77 -9.53 9.73 -2.89
N SER A 78 -8.93 10.91 -2.79
CA SER A 78 -9.47 12.19 -3.28
C SER A 78 -9.81 12.22 -4.78
N HIS A 79 -9.12 11.43 -5.59
CA HIS A 79 -9.32 11.34 -7.04
C HIS A 79 -9.98 10.02 -7.50
N LEU A 80 -10.32 9.15 -6.54
CA LEU A 80 -10.97 7.86 -6.80
C LEU A 80 -12.49 8.04 -6.89
N THR A 81 -13.11 7.23 -7.74
CA THR A 81 -14.55 6.99 -7.64
C THR A 81 -14.84 6.18 -6.39
N GLU A 82 -16.05 6.25 -5.84
CA GLU A 82 -16.42 5.58 -4.59
C GLU A 82 -16.08 4.08 -4.58
N ASN A 83 -16.40 3.37 -5.67
CA ASN A 83 -16.08 1.94 -5.79
C ASN A 83 -14.57 1.67 -5.73
N THR A 84 -13.76 2.51 -6.39
CA THR A 84 -12.32 2.35 -6.43
C THR A 84 -11.66 2.77 -5.12
N ALA A 85 -12.25 3.74 -4.40
CA ALA A 85 -11.87 4.10 -3.04
C ALA A 85 -12.17 2.97 -2.04
N ASN A 86 -13.29 2.26 -2.22
CA ASN A 86 -13.59 1.08 -1.40
C ASN A 86 -12.60 -0.05 -1.66
N PHE A 87 -12.25 -0.33 -2.92
CA PHE A 87 -11.19 -1.31 -3.22
C PHE A 87 -9.83 -0.91 -2.65
N TYR A 88 -9.50 0.39 -2.67
CA TYR A 88 -8.29 0.91 -2.03
C TYR A 88 -8.28 0.57 -0.53
N SER A 89 -9.34 0.95 0.18
CA SER A 89 -9.44 0.79 1.63
C SER A 89 -9.50 -0.67 2.06
N ILE A 90 -10.29 -1.50 1.36
CA ILE A 90 -10.37 -2.95 1.57
C ILE A 90 -9.01 -3.59 1.30
N GLY A 91 -8.33 -3.17 0.23
CA GLY A 91 -6.99 -3.63 -0.10
C GLY A 91 -6.00 -3.37 1.04
N TYR A 92 -5.97 -2.15 1.57
CA TYR A 92 -5.13 -1.79 2.73
C TYR A 92 -5.45 -2.62 3.96
N TRP A 93 -6.73 -2.80 4.27
CA TRP A 93 -7.16 -3.57 5.42
C TRP A 93 -6.74 -5.05 5.31
N LEU A 94 -6.94 -5.66 4.13
CA LEU A 94 -6.53 -7.04 3.87
C LEU A 94 -5.01 -7.21 3.90
N MET A 95 -4.23 -6.24 3.43
CA MET A 95 -2.77 -6.25 3.57
C MET A 95 -2.35 -6.25 5.05
N ALA A 96 -2.95 -5.38 5.87
CA ALA A 96 -2.66 -5.31 7.29
C ALA A 96 -3.04 -6.60 8.03
N VAL A 97 -4.26 -7.09 7.85
CA VAL A 97 -4.75 -8.32 8.49
C VAL A 97 -3.95 -9.54 8.01
N GLY A 98 -3.67 -9.64 6.71
CA GLY A 98 -2.88 -10.73 6.14
C GLY A 98 -1.46 -10.78 6.71
N LEU A 99 -0.81 -9.63 6.86
CA LEU A 99 0.50 -9.54 7.51
C LEU A 99 0.43 -9.97 8.98
N ILE A 100 -0.52 -9.44 9.75
CA ILE A 100 -0.66 -9.79 11.18
C ILE A 100 -0.86 -11.31 11.32
N LEU A 101 -1.81 -11.90 10.59
CA LEU A 101 -2.08 -13.34 10.65
C LEU A 101 -0.89 -14.20 10.19
N THR A 102 -0.02 -13.68 9.33
CA THR A 102 1.17 -14.42 8.88
C THR A 102 2.17 -14.58 10.02
N PHE A 103 2.31 -13.58 10.90
CA PHE A 103 3.33 -13.53 11.94
C PHE A 103 2.81 -13.82 13.36
N PHE A 104 1.50 -13.70 13.61
CA PHE A 104 0.84 -13.92 14.90
C PHE A 104 -0.27 -14.97 14.76
#